data_AF-A0A836KWZ2-F1
#
_entry.id   AF-A0A836KWZ2-F1
#
_cell.length_a   1.000
_cell.length_b   1.000
_cell.length_c   1.000
_cell.angle_alpha   90.00
_cell.angle_beta   90.00
_cell.angle_gamma   90.00
#
_symmetry.space_group_name_H-M   'P 1'
#
loop_
_entity.id
_entity.type
_entity.pdbx_description
1 polymer ?
#
loop_
_entity_poly.entity_id
_entity_poly.type
_entity_poly.pdbx_seq_one_letter_code
_entity_poly.pdbx_strand_id
1 'polypeptide(L)'
;MTTRTEDGQIAYEALTNAQKAELAVWLRDELDGRSGASPWRRHAQEMVRQAMARRAASGAPLDAGDILDEIMPNIRCAIPAEVREGLFRRVAARLHQ
;
A
#
# COMPACT_ATOMS: atom_id res chain seq x y z
N MET A 1 -13.34 20.24 -12.43
CA MET A 1 -12.71 18.96 -12.80
C MET A 1 -12.17 18.34 -11.52
N THR A 2 -13.06 17.77 -10.72
CA THR A 2 -12.74 16.92 -9.56
C THR A 2 -12.10 15.64 -10.12
N THR A 3 -10.89 15.35 -9.67
CA THR A 3 -10.01 14.35 -10.27
C THR A 3 -10.33 12.96 -9.75
N ARG A 4 -10.28 11.94 -10.62
CA ARG A 4 -10.48 10.48 -10.38
C ARG A 4 -10.04 9.91 -9.01
N THR A 5 -9.11 10.56 -8.32
CA THR A 5 -8.67 10.23 -6.96
C THR A 5 -9.78 10.38 -5.90
N GLU A 6 -10.59 11.45 -6.00
CA GLU A 6 -11.70 11.71 -5.07
C GLU A 6 -12.81 10.67 -5.26
N ASP A 7 -13.08 10.28 -6.51
CA ASP A 7 -14.06 9.25 -6.84
C ASP A 7 -13.65 7.89 -6.26
N GLY A 8 -12.35 7.55 -6.30
CA GLY A 8 -11.83 6.31 -5.71
C GLY A 8 -11.92 6.27 -4.18
N GLN A 9 -11.69 7.40 -3.52
CA GLN A 9 -11.82 7.52 -2.07
C GLN A 9 -13.29 7.40 -1.64
N ILE A 10 -14.20 8.11 -2.30
CA ILE A 10 -15.64 8.03 -2.05
C ILE A 10 -16.14 6.59 -2.27
N ALA A 11 -15.68 5.95 -3.35
CA ALA A 11 -16.01 4.57 -3.66
C ALA A 11 -15.58 3.58 -2.57
N TYR A 12 -14.35 3.71 -2.09
CA TYR A 12 -13.83 2.88 -1.00
C TYR A 12 -14.61 3.13 0.29
N GLU A 13 -14.93 4.39 0.61
CA GLU A 13 -15.65 4.72 1.84
C GLU A 13 -17.08 4.21 1.87
N ALA A 14 -17.73 4.09 0.71
CA ALA A 14 -19.06 3.51 0.58
C ALA A 14 -19.11 1.99 0.86
N LEU A 15 -17.96 1.31 0.87
CA LEU A 15 -17.89 -0.13 1.16
C LEU A 15 -18.15 -0.42 2.65
N THR A 16 -18.83 -1.53 2.90
CA THR A 16 -19.01 -2.06 4.26
C THR A 16 -17.67 -2.50 4.86
N ASN A 17 -17.59 -2.57 6.19
CA ASN A 17 -16.40 -3.05 6.89
C ASN A 17 -15.99 -4.47 6.46
N ALA A 18 -16.96 -5.35 6.16
CA ALA A 18 -16.68 -6.69 5.66
C ALA A 18 -16.01 -6.65 4.27
N GLN A 19 -16.51 -5.81 3.36
CA GLN A 19 -15.92 -5.63 2.02
C GLN A 19 -14.53 -5.00 2.09
N LYS A 20 -14.31 -4.01 2.99
CA LYS A 20 -12.99 -3.43 3.23
C LYS A 20 -12.00 -4.48 3.77
N ALA A 21 -12.45 -5.36 4.67
CA ALA A 21 -11.63 -6.45 5.19
C ALA A 21 -11.25 -7.47 4.11
N GLU A 22 -12.19 -7.89 3.26
CA GLU A 22 -11.92 -8.77 2.12
C GLU A 22 -10.92 -8.16 1.14
N LEU A 23 -11.06 -6.87 0.83
CA LEU A 23 -10.11 -6.14 -0.02
C LEU A 23 -8.71 -6.08 0.61
N ALA A 24 -8.62 -5.89 1.92
CA ALA A 24 -7.34 -5.88 2.62
C ALA A 24 -6.65 -7.25 2.60
N VAL A 25 -7.42 -8.34 2.73
CA VAL A 25 -6.90 -9.71 2.59
C VAL A 25 -6.39 -9.94 1.17
N TRP A 26 -7.20 -9.62 0.17
CA TRP A 26 -6.80 -9.77 -1.23
C TRP A 26 -5.54 -8.96 -1.57
N LEU A 27 -5.49 -7.69 -1.14
CA LEU A 27 -4.33 -6.82 -1.39
C LEU A 27 -3.06 -7.38 -0.74
N ARG A 28 -3.19 -7.93 0.48
CA ARG A 28 -2.07 -8.59 1.16
C ARG A 28 -1.59 -9.81 0.36
N ASP A 29 -2.48 -10.66 -0.10
CA ASP A 29 -2.12 -11.87 -0.85
C ASP A 29 -1.39 -11.54 -2.17
N GLU A 30 -1.83 -10.50 -2.87
CA GLU A 30 -1.17 -10.03 -4.10
C GLU A 30 0.19 -9.38 -3.81
N LEU A 31 0.30 -8.61 -2.72
CA LEU A 31 1.53 -7.91 -2.35
C LEU A 31 2.56 -8.77 -1.63
N ASP A 32 2.16 -9.83 -0.93
CA ASP A 32 3.07 -10.79 -0.28
C ASP A 32 3.50 -11.90 -1.23
N GLY A 33 2.74 -12.11 -2.31
CA GLY A 33 2.93 -13.19 -3.26
C GLY A 33 2.52 -14.52 -2.65
N ARG A 34 1.82 -15.36 -3.42
CA ARG A 34 1.33 -16.68 -2.95
C ARG A 34 2.43 -17.65 -2.49
N SER A 35 3.71 -17.33 -2.73
CA SER A 35 4.88 -18.15 -2.39
C SER A 35 5.89 -17.47 -1.43
N GLY A 36 5.55 -16.32 -0.83
CA GLY A 36 6.36 -15.69 0.22
C GLY A 36 7.60 -14.91 -0.26
N ALA A 37 7.82 -14.78 -1.57
CA ALA A 37 8.95 -14.06 -2.15
C ALA A 37 8.52 -12.84 -3.00
N SER A 38 7.55 -12.04 -2.52
CA SER A 38 7.15 -10.83 -3.24
C SER A 38 8.30 -9.82 -3.40
N PRO A 39 8.57 -9.37 -4.64
CA PRO A 39 9.52 -8.28 -4.90
C PRO A 39 9.15 -6.99 -4.18
N TRP A 40 7.85 -6.68 -4.07
CA TRP A 40 7.37 -5.47 -3.39
C TRP A 40 7.67 -5.52 -1.89
N ARG A 41 7.40 -6.65 -1.24
CA ARG A 41 7.68 -6.83 0.18
C ARG A 41 9.18 -6.72 0.48
N ARG A 42 10.02 -7.36 -0.36
CA ARG A 42 11.47 -7.28 -0.23
C ARG A 42 11.96 -5.84 -0.39
N HIS A 43 11.42 -5.12 -1.36
CA HIS A 43 11.73 -3.72 -1.59
C HIS A 43 11.35 -2.86 -0.36
N ALA A 44 10.16 -3.04 0.19
CA ALA A 44 9.71 -2.35 1.40
C ALA A 44 10.65 -2.63 2.61
N GLN A 45 11.03 -3.90 2.82
CA GLN A 45 11.96 -4.29 3.89
C GLN A 45 13.34 -3.65 3.74
N GLU A 46 13.85 -3.61 2.50
CA GLU A 46 15.14 -2.97 2.21
C GLU A 46 15.07 -1.46 2.45
N MET A 47 14.00 -0.80 2.04
CA MET A 47 13.78 0.61 2.32
C MET A 47 13.75 0.93 3.81
N VAL A 48 13.09 0.09 4.62
CA VAL A 48 13.11 0.22 6.10
C VAL A 48 14.53 0.09 6.62
N ARG A 49 15.30 -0.94 6.20
CA ARG A 49 16.70 -1.11 6.62
C ARG A 49 17.55 0.10 6.28
N GLN A 50 17.40 0.63 5.07
CA GLN A 50 18.17 1.80 4.62
C GLN A 50 17.81 3.06 5.39
N ALA A 51 16.52 3.30 5.67
CA ALA A 51 16.08 4.44 6.48
C ALA A 51 16.64 4.36 7.91
N MET A 52 16.54 3.17 8.53
CA MET A 52 17.14 2.93 9.85
C MET A 52 18.65 3.16 9.84
N ALA A 53 19.37 2.65 8.84
CA ALA A 53 20.82 2.81 8.74
C ALA A 53 21.22 4.28 8.58
N ARG A 54 20.53 5.04 7.73
CA ARG A 54 20.78 6.48 7.56
C ARG A 54 20.55 7.27 8.85
N ARG A 55 19.45 6.99 9.56
CA ARG A 55 19.10 7.67 10.82
C ARG A 55 20.06 7.34 11.94
N ALA A 56 20.46 6.07 12.06
CA ALA A 56 21.47 5.64 13.01
C ALA A 56 22.82 6.34 12.75
N ALA A 57 23.21 6.51 11.48
CA ALA A 57 24.43 7.21 11.11
C ALA A 57 24.38 8.73 11.36
N SER A 58 23.21 9.34 11.25
CA SER A 58 23.03 10.79 11.48
C SER A 58 22.66 11.16 12.91
N GLY A 59 22.42 10.19 13.80
CA GLY A 59 21.92 10.42 15.15
C GLY A 59 20.45 10.86 15.20
N ALA A 60 19.71 10.73 14.10
CA ALA A 60 18.29 11.01 14.06
C ALA A 60 17.48 9.94 14.82
N PRO A 61 16.30 10.28 15.36
CA PRO A 61 15.44 9.31 16.04
C PRO A 61 15.04 8.13 15.14
N LEU A 62 15.06 6.93 15.72
CA LEU A 62 14.54 5.69 15.12
C LEU A 62 13.06 5.49 15.48
N ASP A 63 12.26 6.53 15.30
CA ASP A 63 10.82 6.44 15.43
C ASP A 63 10.21 5.71 14.23
N ALA A 64 9.28 4.79 14.50
CA ALA A 64 8.67 3.98 13.45
C ALA A 64 7.76 4.82 12.53
N GLY A 65 7.06 5.83 13.07
CA GLY A 65 6.23 6.75 12.30
C GLY A 65 7.08 7.57 11.34
N ASP A 66 8.15 8.19 11.84
CA ASP A 66 9.05 8.98 11.01
C ASP A 66 9.71 8.16 9.88
N ILE A 67 10.10 6.92 10.19
CA ILE A 67 10.66 6.00 9.18
C ILE A 67 9.60 5.67 8.13
N LEU A 68 8.36 5.38 8.56
CA LEU A 68 7.27 5.08 7.64
C LEU A 68 6.96 6.28 6.75
N ASP A 69 6.85 7.49 7.30
CA ASP A 69 6.57 8.71 6.55
C ASP A 69 7.65 9.00 5.49
N GLU A 70 8.92 8.72 5.81
CA GLU A 70 10.04 8.84 4.89
C GLU A 70 9.93 7.88 3.69
N ILE A 71 9.55 6.62 3.94
CA ILE A 71 9.59 5.57 2.91
C ILE A 71 8.26 5.37 2.18
N MET A 72 7.14 5.79 2.77
CA MET A 72 5.79 5.50 2.28
C MET A 72 5.54 5.95 0.83
N PRO A 73 5.98 7.14 0.38
CA PRO A 73 5.77 7.56 -1.01
C PRO A 73 6.40 6.58 -2.02
N ASN A 74 7.62 6.10 -1.72
CA ASN A 74 8.35 5.18 -2.58
C ASN A 74 7.70 3.78 -2.58
N ILE A 75 7.34 3.29 -1.39
CA ILE A 75 6.65 1.98 -1.25
C ILE A 75 5.33 1.98 -2.03
N ARG A 76 4.55 3.07 -1.98
CA ARG A 76 3.30 3.21 -2.73
C ARG A 76 3.54 3.24 -4.25
N CYS A 77 4.57 3.94 -4.71
CA CYS A 77 4.93 3.98 -6.13
C CYS A 77 5.41 2.61 -6.65
N ALA A 78 6.02 1.79 -5.80
CA ALA A 78 6.50 0.47 -6.15
C ALA A 78 5.39 -0.60 -6.27
N ILE A 79 4.13 -0.29 -5.92
CA ILE A 79 3.02 -1.23 -6.06
C ILE A 79 2.85 -1.59 -7.55
N PRO A 80 2.86 -2.89 -7.92
CA PRO A 80 2.69 -3.32 -9.30
C PRO A 80 1.42 -2.75 -9.93
N ALA A 81 1.48 -2.39 -11.21
CA ALA A 81 0.35 -1.77 -11.92
C ALA A 81 -0.88 -2.71 -11.91
N GLU A 82 -0.64 -4.00 -12.07
CA GLU A 82 -1.66 -5.05 -12.09
C GLU A 82 -2.42 -5.13 -10.77
N VAL A 83 -1.72 -4.92 -9.65
CA VAL A 83 -2.31 -4.88 -8.30
C VAL A 83 -3.13 -3.61 -8.11
N ARG A 84 -2.62 -2.44 -8.56
CA ARG A 84 -3.37 -1.16 -8.50
C ARG A 84 -4.65 -1.21 -9.33
N GLU A 85 -4.57 -1.71 -10.56
CA GLU A 85 -5.72 -1.89 -11.44
C GLU A 85 -6.68 -2.95 -10.93
N GLY A 86 -6.15 -4.04 -10.37
CA GLY A 86 -6.94 -5.09 -9.72
C GLY A 86 -7.73 -4.58 -8.51
N LEU A 87 -7.14 -3.68 -7.72
CA LEU A 87 -7.79 -3.02 -6.60
C LEU A 87 -8.91 -2.10 -7.08
N PHE A 88 -8.63 -1.25 -8.06
CA PHE A 88 -9.62 -0.34 -8.65
C PHE A 88 -10.83 -1.10 -9.19
N ARG A 89 -10.60 -2.17 -9.98
CA ARG A 89 -11.69 -3.00 -10.54
C ARG A 89 -12.58 -3.61 -9.46
N ARG A 90 -11.99 -4.08 -8.35
CA ARG A 90 -12.76 -4.68 -7.25
C ARG A 90 -13.58 -3.64 -6.50
N VAL A 91 -13.00 -2.47 -6.22
CA VAL A 91 -13.76 -1.37 -5.60
C VAL A 91 -14.90 -0.92 -6.51
N ALA A 92 -14.64 -0.71 -7.80
CA ALA A 92 -15.66 -0.31 -8.77
C ALA A 92 -16.78 -1.36 -8.93
N ALA A 93 -16.45 -2.65 -9.00
CA ALA A 93 -17.44 -3.72 -9.12
C ALA A 93 -18.40 -3.78 -7.93
N ARG A 94 -17.94 -3.40 -6.72
CA ARG A 94 -18.75 -3.39 -5.50
C ARG A 94 -19.68 -2.17 -5.39
N LEU A 95 -19.45 -1.11 -6.17
CA LEU A 95 -20.36 0.04 -6.26
C LEU A 95 -21.57 -0.19 -7.16
N HIS A 96 -21.52 -1.20 -8.02
CA HIS A 96 -22.58 -1.53 -8.99
C HIS A 96 -23.36 -2.80 -8.60
N GLN A 97 -23.20 -3.28 -7.37
CA GLN A 97 -23.95 -4.41 -6.77
C GLN A 97 -24.96 -3.86 -5.77
#